data_AF-L0P7X8-F1
#
_entry.id   AF-L0P7X8-F1
#
_cell.length_a   1.000
_cell.length_b   1.000
_cell.length_c   1.000
_cell.angle_alpha   90.00
_cell.angle_beta   90.00
_cell.angle_gamma   90.00
#
_symmetry.space_group_name_H-M   'P 1'
#
loop_
_entity.id
_entity.type
_entity.pdbx_description
1 polymer ?
#
loop_
_entity_poly.entity_id
_entity_poly.type
_entity_poly.pdbx_seq_one_letter_code
_entity_poly.pdbx_strand_id
1 'polypeptide(L)'
;MHFLTQKETRFSMELFEKIKRINKILLRNNKFFSCSTRYQDYIVRRTRFGSLPVYLDIKGGGTKFQTIIRRVEGDVYELCKKLEKDLKLKEKEAFVNHLTRHIIIKGSKVRQVKDILSKDGF
;
A
#
# COMPACT_ATOMS: atom_id res chain seq x y z
N MET A 1 37.21 -39.94 -13.14
CA MET A 1 37.32 -38.46 -13.11
C MET A 1 37.46 -38.00 -14.55
N HIS A 2 36.37 -37.53 -15.18
CA HIS A 2 36.41 -37.03 -16.55
C HIS A 2 36.58 -35.50 -16.50
N PHE A 3 37.77 -35.01 -16.84
CA PHE A 3 38.06 -33.58 -16.95
C PHE A 3 37.49 -33.08 -18.27
N LEU A 4 36.42 -32.28 -18.21
CA LEU A 4 35.86 -31.62 -19.40
C LEU A 4 36.81 -30.52 -19.87
N THR A 5 37.12 -30.55 -21.17
CA THR A 5 38.07 -29.69 -21.89
C THR A 5 37.74 -28.20 -21.79
N GLN A 6 38.78 -27.34 -21.75
CA GLN A 6 38.67 -25.86 -21.63
C GLN A 6 37.77 -25.16 -22.68
N LYS A 7 37.43 -25.82 -23.80
CA LYS A 7 36.51 -25.28 -24.82
C LYS A 7 35.03 -25.39 -24.42
N GLU A 8 34.66 -26.42 -23.66
CA GLU A 8 33.26 -26.64 -23.25
C GLU A 8 32.85 -25.70 -22.11
N THR A 9 33.78 -25.40 -21.19
CA THR A 9 33.56 -24.42 -20.12
C THR A 9 33.46 -22.99 -20.64
N ARG A 10 34.20 -22.64 -21.70
CA ARG A 10 34.13 -21.32 -22.35
C ARG A 10 32.79 -21.09 -23.05
N PHE A 11 32.27 -22.09 -23.77
CA PHE A 11 30.96 -21.98 -24.43
C PHE A 11 29.82 -21.85 -23.40
N SER A 12 29.93 -22.53 -22.25
CA SER A 12 29.00 -22.40 -21.12
C SER A 12 29.01 -21.00 -20.48
N MET A 13 30.20 -20.41 -20.27
CA MET A 13 30.34 -19.06 -19.69
C MET A 13 29.89 -17.96 -20.66
N GLU A 14 30.13 -18.10 -21.96
CA GLU A 14 29.63 -17.17 -22.98
C GLU A 14 28.10 -17.20 -23.09
N LEU A 15 27.48 -18.38 -23.01
CA LEU A 15 26.03 -18.53 -23.04
C LEU A 15 25.37 -17.91 -21.79
N PHE A 16 25.98 -18.09 -20.62
CA PHE A 16 25.46 -17.55 -19.35
C PHE A 16 25.47 -16.01 -19.32
N GLU A 17 26.54 -15.37 -19.82
CA GLU A 17 26.61 -13.91 -19.93
C GLU A 17 25.70 -13.35 -21.04
N LYS A 18 25.50 -14.10 -22.13
CA LYS A 18 24.54 -13.74 -23.19
C LYS A 18 23.09 -13.75 -22.68
N ILE A 19 22.70 -14.72 -21.85
CA ILE A 19 21.39 -14.78 -21.19
C ILE A 19 21.21 -13.61 -20.20
N LYS A 20 22.22 -13.28 -19.40
CA LYS A 20 22.21 -12.13 -18.47
C LYS A 20 22.02 -10.80 -19.22
N ARG A 21 22.68 -10.64 -20.36
CA ARG A 21 22.60 -9.45 -21.23
C ARG A 21 21.23 -9.31 -21.90
N ILE A 22 20.59 -10.41 -22.29
CA ILE A 22 19.22 -10.41 -22.86
C ILE A 22 18.19 -9.95 -21.81
N ASN A 23 18.26 -10.47 -20.58
CA ASN A 23 17.32 -10.09 -19.52
C ASN A 23 17.48 -8.62 -19.06
N LYS A 24 18.69 -8.06 -19.13
CA LYS A 24 18.95 -6.63 -18.84
C LYS A 24 18.32 -5.68 -19.87
N ILE A 25 18.12 -6.12 -21.12
CA ILE A 25 17.50 -5.34 -22.18
C ILE A 25 15.97 -5.39 -22.08
N LEU A 26 15.39 -6.56 -21.79
CA LEU A 26 13.94 -6.72 -21.66
C LEU A 26 13.35 -6.01 -20.44
N LEU A 27 14.11 -5.83 -19.36
CA LEU A 27 13.68 -5.06 -18.18
C LEU A 27 13.73 -3.52 -18.36
N ARG A 28 14.18 -3.00 -19.52
CA ARG A 28 14.13 -1.56 -19.83
C ARG A 28 12.80 -1.10 -20.43
N ASN A 29 12.00 -2.01 -20.97
CA ASN A 29 10.87 -1.68 -21.84
C ASN A 29 9.49 -1.91 -21.21
N ASN A 30 9.39 -1.95 -19.88
CA ASN A 30 8.12 -1.66 -19.17
C ASN A 30 7.93 -0.15 -18.96
N LYS A 31 8.24 0.64 -19.99
CA LYS A 31 7.99 2.10 -20.05
C LYS A 31 6.94 2.47 -21.12
N PHE A 32 6.12 1.50 -21.52
CA PHE A 32 5.02 1.68 -22.48
C PHE A 32 3.67 1.17 -21.94
N PHE A 33 3.42 1.35 -20.64
CA PHE A 33 2.08 1.52 -20.08
C PHE A 33 2.00 2.93 -19.49
N SER A 34 1.97 3.94 -20.36
CA SER A 34 1.73 5.33 -19.97
C SER A 34 0.25 5.57 -19.69
N CYS A 35 -0.21 5.03 -18.57
CA CYS A 35 -1.23 5.65 -17.74
C CYS A 35 -0.62 5.65 -16.34
N SER A 36 0.01 6.77 -15.96
CA SER A 36 0.60 6.94 -14.63
C SER A 36 -0.54 7.06 -13.60
N THR A 37 -1.20 5.94 -13.37
CA THR A 37 -2.01 5.75 -12.19
C THR A 37 -1.02 5.86 -11.04
N ARG A 38 -1.22 6.79 -10.11
CA ARG A 38 -0.57 6.72 -8.80
C ARG A 38 -0.86 5.31 -8.28
N TYR A 39 0.07 4.37 -8.42
CA TYR A 39 -0.03 3.04 -7.85
C TYR A 39 0.23 3.22 -6.35
N GLN A 40 -0.75 3.86 -5.69
CA GLN A 40 -0.89 3.75 -4.25
C GLN A 40 -1.40 2.33 -4.05
N ASP A 41 -0.73 1.56 -3.18
CA ASP A 41 -1.18 0.20 -2.89
C ASP A 41 -2.57 0.20 -2.23
N TYR A 42 -3.08 1.37 -1.82
CA TYR A 42 -4.43 1.59 -1.33
C TYR A 42 -5.13 2.81 -1.94
N ILE A 43 -6.47 2.78 -1.93
CA ILE A 43 -7.34 3.89 -2.35
C ILE A 43 -8.49 4.03 -1.35
N VAL A 44 -8.82 5.26 -0.96
CA VAL A 44 -10.04 5.56 -0.19
C VAL A 44 -11.11 6.08 -1.14
N ARG A 45 -12.20 5.33 -1.32
CA ARG A 45 -13.32 5.76 -2.18
C ARG A 45 -14.24 6.73 -1.46
N ARG A 46 -14.55 7.86 -2.10
CA ARG A 46 -15.60 8.78 -1.64
C ARG A 46 -16.98 8.14 -1.62
N THR A 47 -17.87 8.73 -0.84
CA THR A 47 -19.28 8.35 -0.78
C THR A 47 -20.01 8.69 -2.09
N ARG A 48 -21.25 8.22 -2.24
CA ARG A 48 -22.11 8.61 -3.38
C ARG A 48 -22.23 10.14 -3.51
N PHE A 49 -22.26 10.84 -2.38
CA PHE A 49 -22.33 12.30 -2.31
C PHE A 49 -20.95 12.99 -2.32
N GLY A 50 -19.88 12.25 -2.67
CA GLY A 50 -18.54 12.83 -2.80
C GLY A 50 -17.84 13.17 -1.48
N SER A 51 -18.34 12.71 -0.34
CA SER A 51 -17.72 12.97 0.97
C SER A 51 -16.69 11.90 1.33
N LEU A 52 -15.72 12.24 2.17
CA LEU A 52 -14.78 11.27 2.72
C LEU A 52 -15.49 10.28 3.67
N PRO A 53 -15.22 8.97 3.57
CA PRO A 53 -15.89 7.92 4.35
C PRO A 53 -15.32 7.80 5.78
N VAL A 54 -15.21 8.92 6.49
CA VAL A 54 -14.64 9.03 7.85
C VAL A 54 -15.75 9.42 8.82
N TYR A 55 -16.00 8.57 9.81
CA TYR A 55 -17.14 8.68 10.73
C TYR A 55 -16.69 8.56 12.19
N LEU A 56 -17.49 9.13 13.09
CA LEU A 56 -17.38 8.88 14.52
C LEU A 56 -18.29 7.69 14.87
N ASP A 57 -17.73 6.72 15.58
CA ASP A 57 -18.44 5.59 16.15
C ASP A 57 -18.41 5.70 17.68
N ILE A 58 -19.59 5.65 18.30
CA ILE A 58 -19.78 5.86 19.73
C ILE A 58 -20.33 4.55 20.32
N LYS A 59 -19.60 3.97 21.27
CA LYS A 59 -19.93 2.68 21.90
C LYS A 59 -19.98 2.80 23.42
N GLY A 60 -20.47 1.72 24.05
CA GLY A 60 -20.49 1.60 25.50
C GLY A 60 -21.30 2.70 26.17
N GLY A 61 -22.48 3.02 25.63
CA GLY A 61 -23.37 4.03 26.21
C GLY A 61 -22.84 5.47 26.16
N GLY A 62 -21.93 5.80 25.24
CA GLY A 62 -21.43 7.17 25.08
C GLY A 62 -20.02 7.41 25.62
N THR A 63 -19.38 6.41 26.24
CA THR A 63 -18.04 6.58 26.81
C THR A 63 -16.91 6.30 25.82
N LYS A 64 -17.13 5.38 24.86
CA LYS A 64 -16.08 4.94 23.93
C LYS A 64 -16.25 5.61 22.58
N PHE A 65 -15.36 6.54 22.26
CA PHE A 65 -15.31 7.20 20.95
C PHE A 65 -14.24 6.56 20.07
N GLN A 66 -14.59 6.25 18.83
CA GLN A 66 -13.69 5.71 17.83
C GLN A 66 -13.92 6.41 16.49
N THR A 67 -12.86 6.64 15.73
CA THR A 67 -12.95 7.16 14.37
C THR A 67 -12.82 6.00 13.40
N ILE A 68 -13.79 5.83 12.50
CA ILE A 68 -13.81 4.73 11.54
C ILE A 68 -13.67 5.29 10.12
N ILE A 69 -12.75 4.69 9.37
CA ILE A 69 -12.53 4.96 7.96
C ILE A 69 -13.03 3.75 7.18
N ARG A 70 -13.97 3.99 6.26
CA ARG A 70 -14.60 2.95 5.43
C ARG A 70 -14.16 3.06 3.98
N ARG A 71 -14.57 2.09 3.15
CA ARG A 71 -14.38 2.10 1.69
C ARG A 71 -12.91 2.22 1.27
N VAL A 72 -12.03 1.53 2.00
CA VAL A 72 -10.62 1.38 1.65
C VAL A 72 -10.48 0.17 0.72
N GLU A 73 -9.84 0.39 -0.42
CA GLU A 73 -9.46 -0.63 -1.39
C GLU A 73 -7.93 -0.79 -1.37
N GLY A 74 -7.41 -1.98 -1.70
CA GLY A 74 -5.97 -2.26 -1.66
C GLY A 74 -5.42 -2.61 -0.26
N ASP A 75 -4.15 -2.27 0.00
CA ASP A 75 -3.46 -2.53 1.26
C ASP A 75 -3.86 -1.55 2.37
N VAL A 76 -4.83 -1.99 3.16
CA VAL A 76 -5.36 -1.23 4.30
C VAL A 76 -4.33 -1.03 5.41
N TYR A 77 -3.37 -1.94 5.55
CA TYR A 77 -2.35 -1.85 6.61
C TYR A 77 -1.36 -0.73 6.33
N GLU A 78 -1.01 -0.50 5.06
CA GLU A 78 -0.15 0.61 4.68
C GLU A 78 -0.82 1.96 4.98
N LEU A 79 -2.10 2.12 4.62
CA LEU A 79 -2.87 3.31 4.98
C LEU A 79 -2.96 3.49 6.51
N CYS A 80 -3.17 2.42 7.26
CA CYS A 80 -3.21 2.46 8.72
C CYS A 80 -1.87 2.97 9.29
N LYS A 81 -0.75 2.42 8.86
CA LYS A 81 0.60 2.84 9.28
C LYS A 81 0.89 4.30 8.94
N LYS A 82 0.47 4.74 7.75
CA LYS A 82 0.60 6.15 7.35
C LYS A 82 -0.19 7.06 8.29
N LEU A 83 -1.45 6.73 8.56
CA LEU A 83 -2.29 7.51 9.47
C LEU A 83 -1.75 7.53 10.90
N GLU A 84 -1.19 6.43 11.39
CA GLU A 84 -0.51 6.39 12.69
C GLU A 84 0.65 7.39 12.75
N LYS A 85 1.46 7.46 11.68
CA LYS A 85 2.58 8.40 11.57
C LYS A 85 2.10 9.86 11.50
N ASP A 86 1.12 10.15 10.64
CA ASP A 86 0.63 11.52 10.40
C ASP A 86 -0.09 12.09 11.62
N LEU A 87 -0.82 11.26 12.36
CA LEU A 87 -1.53 11.64 13.59
C LEU A 87 -0.68 11.50 14.86
N LYS A 88 0.58 11.01 14.74
CA LYS A 88 1.49 10.73 15.85
C LYS A 88 0.84 9.87 16.95
N LEU A 89 0.16 8.81 16.52
CA LEU A 89 -0.54 7.91 17.42
C LEU A 89 0.43 7.04 18.21
N LYS A 90 0.03 6.66 19.44
CA LYS A 90 0.73 5.62 20.19
C LYS A 90 0.44 4.25 19.59
N GLU A 91 1.30 3.28 19.91
CA GLU A 91 1.09 1.89 19.51
C GLU A 91 -0.32 1.39 19.92
N LYS A 92 -0.96 0.62 19.02
CA LYS A 92 -2.28 0.02 19.25
C LYS A 92 -3.43 1.03 19.42
N GLU A 93 -3.26 2.28 18.99
CA GLU A 93 -4.35 3.24 18.89
C GLU A 93 -5.12 3.15 17.57
N ALA A 94 -4.47 2.73 16.49
CA ALA A 94 -5.14 2.38 15.25
C ALA A 94 -5.06 0.88 15.02
N PHE A 95 -6.09 0.32 14.40
CA PHE A 95 -6.13 -1.08 14.02
C PHE A 95 -7.04 -1.28 12.82
N VAL A 96 -6.75 -2.34 12.06
CA VAL A 96 -7.53 -2.74 10.90
C VAL A 96 -8.46 -3.88 11.27
N ASN A 97 -9.74 -3.74 10.94
CA ASN A 97 -10.66 -4.88 10.96
C ASN A 97 -10.49 -5.67 9.66
N HIS A 98 -9.92 -6.88 9.76
CA HIS A 98 -9.58 -7.70 8.59
C HIS A 98 -10.81 -8.13 7.75
N LEU A 99 -11.96 -8.37 8.38
CA LEU A 99 -13.18 -8.80 7.68
C LEU A 99 -13.78 -7.66 6.85
N THR A 100 -13.91 -6.48 7.45
CA THR A 100 -14.57 -5.34 6.81
C THR A 100 -13.61 -4.40 6.11
N ARG A 101 -12.31 -4.58 6.31
CA ARG A 101 -11.24 -3.69 5.83
C ARG A 101 -11.43 -2.24 6.26
N HIS A 102 -12.08 -2.02 7.40
CA HIS A 102 -12.20 -0.71 8.02
C HIS A 102 -10.99 -0.42 8.90
N ILE A 103 -10.53 0.82 8.88
CA ILE A 103 -9.53 1.32 9.82
C ILE A 103 -10.26 1.94 10.99
N ILE A 104 -9.92 1.53 12.20
CA ILE A 104 -10.52 2.02 13.44
C ILE A 104 -9.41 2.67 14.26
N ILE A 105 -9.62 3.94 14.60
CA ILE A 105 -8.70 4.75 15.41
C ILE A 105 -9.39 5.08 16.72
N LYS A 106 -8.71 4.91 17.85
CA LYS A 106 -9.22 5.30 19.17
C LYS A 106 -9.36 6.83 19.28
N GLY A 107 -10.46 7.27 19.88
CA GLY A 107 -10.78 8.67 20.11
C GLY A 107 -11.53 9.33 18.94
N SER A 108 -11.98 10.56 19.18
CA SER A 108 -12.61 11.41 18.17
C SER A 108 -11.53 12.20 17.43
N LYS A 109 -11.10 11.68 16.27
CA LYS A 109 -10.06 12.26 15.39
C LYS A 109 -10.58 12.48 13.97
N VAL A 110 -11.91 12.52 13.78
CA VAL A 110 -12.58 12.62 12.47
C VAL A 110 -12.06 13.78 11.63
N ARG A 111 -11.94 14.98 12.22
CA ARG A 111 -11.48 16.17 11.51
C ARG A 111 -10.06 16.02 11.00
N GLN A 112 -9.15 15.60 11.87
CA GLN A 112 -7.73 15.42 11.55
C GLN A 112 -7.55 14.39 10.42
N VAL A 113 -8.27 13.27 10.51
CA VAL A 113 -8.24 12.23 9.46
C VAL A 113 -8.78 12.77 8.13
N LYS A 114 -9.89 13.52 8.14
CA LYS A 114 -10.43 14.13 6.92
C LYS A 114 -9.44 15.12 6.31
N ASP A 115 -8.78 15.92 7.13
CA ASP A 115 -7.80 16.90 6.66
C ASP A 115 -6.60 16.21 6.00
N ILE A 116 -6.10 15.11 6.57
CA ILE A 116 -5.01 14.31 5.99
C ILE A 116 -5.45 13.69 4.65
N LEU A 117 -6.58 12.98 4.62
CA LEU A 117 -7.06 12.32 3.40
C LEU A 117 -7.39 13.33 2.28
N SER A 118 -7.89 14.51 2.65
CA SER A 118 -8.14 15.58 1.67
C SER A 118 -6.84 16.13 1.08
N LYS A 119 -5.79 16.29 1.90
CA LYS A 119 -4.44 16.72 1.44
C LYS A 119 -3.80 15.69 0.50
N ASP A 120 -4.04 14.41 0.74
CA ASP A 120 -3.58 13.32 -0.13
C ASP A 120 -4.31 13.28 -1.50
N GLY A 121 -5.44 13.98 -1.59
CA GLY A 121 -6.26 14.05 -2.79
C GLY A 121 -7.21 12.86 -2.97
N PHE A 122 -7.74 12.32 -1.87
CA PHE A 122 -8.83 11.34 -1.87
C PHE A 122 -10.21 11.99 -1.83
#